data_AF-A0A290Z6M3-F1
#
_entry.id   AF-A0A290Z6M3-F1
#
_cell.length_a   1.000
_cell.length_b   1.000
_cell.length_c   1.000
_cell.angle_alpha   90.00
_cell.angle_beta   90.00
_cell.angle_gamma   90.00
#
_symmetry.space_group_name_H-M   'P 1'
#
loop_
_entity.id
_entity.type
_entity.pdbx_description
1 polymer ?
#
loop_
_entity_poly.entity_id
_entity_poly.type
_entity_poly.pdbx_seq_one_letter_code
_entity_poly.pdbx_strand_id
1 'polypeptide(L)'
;MAARFPVVCGDTRWPSSVRTYQRNAAVDRVRHPMLGGATASVNPCAFWHGERVEGPVRITGRGPANVLISQNERDPGTPLAGAREMRGALGGRAVLVTADQGGHGTYLFGANECANGAVTAFLARGERPTGDLACPAQPNRPGDGTGPLTGERAAPLVRPALPHRCPVTRAGALRAAPRAPAPPRSPRRARSPGRTASRWP
;
A
#
# COMPACT_ATOMS: atom_id res chain seq x y z
N MET A 1 -23.10 -6.36 0.46
CA MET A 1 -22.57 -5.52 -0.64
C MET A 1 -23.46 -4.33 -1.01
N ALA A 2 -24.72 -4.22 -0.55
CA ALA A 2 -25.62 -3.13 -0.91
C ALA A 2 -25.04 -1.72 -0.69
N ALA A 3 -24.30 -1.50 0.41
CA ALA A 3 -23.67 -0.21 0.71
C ALA A 3 -22.46 0.14 -0.18
N ARG A 4 -21.86 -0.84 -0.88
CA ARG A 4 -20.65 -0.61 -1.71
C ARG A 4 -20.98 0.13 -3.01
N PHE A 5 -22.04 -0.26 -3.70
CA PHE A 5 -22.36 0.27 -5.03
C PHE A 5 -22.68 1.77 -5.03
N PRO A 6 -23.45 2.32 -4.08
CA PRO A 6 -23.70 3.76 -4.03
C PRO A 6 -22.42 4.59 -3.98
N VAL A 7 -21.41 4.12 -3.25
CA VAL A 7 -20.10 4.79 -3.16
C VAL A 7 -19.31 4.61 -4.47
N VAL A 8 -19.04 3.36 -4.86
CA VAL A 8 -18.17 3.05 -6.01
C VAL A 8 -18.72 3.61 -7.33
N CYS A 9 -20.04 3.57 -7.53
CA CYS A 9 -20.67 4.10 -8.72
C CYS A 9 -20.75 5.64 -8.70
N GLY A 10 -20.76 6.26 -7.52
CA GLY A 10 -20.78 7.72 -7.33
C GLY A 10 -19.41 8.39 -7.40
N ASP A 11 -18.33 7.67 -7.08
CA ASP A 11 -16.96 8.23 -6.99
C ASP A 11 -16.32 8.55 -8.35
N THR A 12 -16.73 7.85 -9.42
CA THR A 12 -16.15 8.03 -10.76
C THR A 12 -17.14 7.73 -11.87
N ARG A 13 -16.82 8.16 -13.09
CA ARG A 13 -17.69 7.89 -14.25
C ARG A 13 -17.39 6.52 -14.80
N TRP A 14 -18.40 5.68 -14.83
CA TRP A 14 -18.37 4.36 -15.44
C TRP A 14 -18.85 4.44 -16.90
N PRO A 15 -18.34 3.59 -17.81
CA PRO A 15 -18.90 3.45 -19.15
C PRO A 15 -20.37 3.03 -19.08
N SER A 16 -21.27 3.67 -19.82
CA SER A 16 -22.68 3.25 -19.91
C SER A 16 -22.96 2.32 -21.10
N SER A 17 -22.04 2.27 -22.07
CA SER A 17 -22.21 1.44 -23.27
C SER A 17 -21.87 -0.02 -23.00
N VAL A 18 -22.85 -0.91 -23.23
CA VAL A 18 -22.66 -2.37 -23.17
C VAL A 18 -21.55 -2.84 -24.12
N ARG A 19 -21.41 -2.20 -25.30
CA ARG A 19 -20.36 -2.54 -26.28
C ARG A 19 -18.96 -2.33 -25.70
N THR A 20 -18.77 -1.34 -24.83
CA THR A 20 -17.47 -1.12 -24.16
C THR A 20 -17.12 -2.32 -23.28
N TYR A 21 -18.06 -2.84 -22.50
CA TYR A 21 -17.84 -4.01 -21.65
C TYR A 21 -17.64 -5.29 -22.46
N GLN A 22 -18.40 -5.50 -23.54
CA GLN A 22 -18.20 -6.65 -24.44
C GLN A 22 -16.77 -6.67 -25.01
N ARG A 23 -16.28 -5.51 -25.48
CA ARG A 23 -14.91 -5.36 -25.98
C ARG A 23 -13.89 -5.60 -24.88
N ASN A 24 -14.06 -4.98 -23.71
CA ASN A 24 -13.11 -5.12 -22.60
C ASN A 24 -13.05 -6.59 -22.14
N ALA A 25 -14.18 -7.27 -21.96
CA ALA A 25 -14.22 -8.70 -21.65
C ALA A 25 -13.55 -9.56 -22.74
N ALA A 26 -13.58 -9.14 -24.01
CA ALA A 26 -12.91 -9.83 -25.11
C ALA A 26 -11.40 -9.68 -25.12
N VAL A 27 -10.91 -8.49 -24.78
CA VAL A 27 -9.49 -8.24 -24.64
C VAL A 27 -8.95 -8.90 -23.36
N ASP A 28 -9.64 -8.73 -22.24
CA ASP A 28 -9.10 -9.11 -20.93
C ASP A 28 -9.17 -10.61 -20.67
N ARG A 29 -10.11 -11.35 -21.29
CA ARG A 29 -10.10 -12.82 -21.22
C ARG A 29 -8.87 -13.44 -21.88
N VAL A 30 -8.28 -12.76 -22.86
CA VAL A 30 -7.03 -13.21 -23.52
C VAL A 30 -5.82 -12.82 -22.67
N ARG A 31 -5.82 -11.59 -22.14
CA ARG A 31 -4.69 -11.07 -21.34
C ARG A 31 -4.60 -11.67 -19.94
N HIS A 32 -5.74 -11.98 -19.34
CA HIS A 32 -5.86 -12.48 -17.97
C HIS A 32 -6.81 -13.70 -17.93
N PRO A 33 -6.35 -14.87 -18.40
CA PRO A 33 -7.23 -16.02 -18.69
C PRO A 33 -8.08 -16.51 -17.52
N MET A 34 -7.60 -16.34 -16.28
CA MET A 34 -8.31 -16.80 -15.09
C MET A 34 -9.54 -15.97 -14.76
N LEU A 35 -9.46 -14.64 -14.84
CA LEU A 35 -10.49 -13.74 -14.29
C LEU A 35 -10.83 -12.52 -15.17
N GLY A 36 -10.02 -12.20 -16.18
CA GLY A 36 -10.12 -10.94 -16.93
C GLY A 36 -11.47 -10.74 -17.62
N GLY A 37 -12.04 -11.80 -18.20
CA GLY A 37 -13.37 -11.72 -18.81
C GLY A 37 -14.46 -11.36 -17.79
N ALA A 38 -14.40 -11.97 -16.60
CA ALA A 38 -15.37 -11.72 -15.54
C ALA A 38 -15.19 -10.32 -14.91
N THR A 39 -13.95 -9.90 -14.64
CA THR A 39 -13.67 -8.60 -14.01
C THR A 39 -13.90 -7.42 -14.95
N ALA A 40 -13.80 -7.63 -16.26
CA ALA A 40 -14.06 -6.61 -17.29
C ALA A 40 -15.51 -6.58 -17.80
N SER A 41 -16.38 -7.46 -17.29
CA SER A 41 -17.78 -7.54 -17.68
C SER A 41 -18.63 -6.37 -17.17
N VAL A 42 -19.85 -6.25 -17.70
CA VAL A 42 -20.81 -5.23 -17.28
C VAL A 42 -21.10 -5.37 -15.78
N ASN A 43 -21.18 -4.24 -15.07
CA ASN A 43 -21.44 -4.20 -13.65
C ASN A 43 -22.56 -3.17 -13.34
N PRO A 44 -23.16 -3.19 -12.13
CA PRO A 44 -24.27 -2.31 -11.79
C PRO A 44 -24.01 -0.80 -12.00
N CYS A 45 -22.76 -0.35 -11.95
CA CYS A 45 -22.43 1.06 -12.17
C CYS A 45 -22.64 1.52 -13.62
N ALA A 46 -22.73 0.61 -14.59
CA ALA A 46 -23.10 0.94 -15.97
C ALA A 46 -24.53 1.53 -16.08
N PHE A 47 -25.37 1.23 -15.08
CA PHE A 47 -26.78 1.66 -14.98
C PHE A 47 -26.98 2.68 -13.86
N TRP A 48 -25.90 3.23 -13.29
CA TRP A 48 -26.00 4.24 -12.25
C TRP A 48 -26.50 5.56 -12.84
N HIS A 49 -27.69 5.99 -12.40
CA HIS A 49 -28.33 7.22 -12.87
C HIS A 49 -27.91 8.47 -12.09
N GLY A 50 -27.30 8.30 -10.91
CA GLY A 50 -26.86 9.41 -10.08
C GLY A 50 -25.70 10.15 -10.74
N GLU A 51 -25.77 11.48 -10.75
CA GLU A 51 -24.60 12.29 -11.05
C GLU A 51 -23.53 12.08 -9.97
N ARG A 52 -22.25 12.18 -10.35
CA ARG A 52 -21.17 12.09 -9.36
C ARG A 52 -21.33 13.25 -8.39
N VAL A 53 -21.25 12.93 -7.09
CA VAL A 53 -21.29 13.96 -6.05
C VAL A 53 -20.09 14.89 -6.18
N GLU A 54 -18.92 14.33 -6.49
CA GLU A 54 -17.68 15.09 -6.70
C GLU A 54 -16.89 14.54 -7.90
N GLY A 55 -16.14 15.41 -8.58
CA GLY A 55 -15.23 15.00 -9.65
C GLY A 55 -13.91 14.44 -9.10
N PRO A 56 -13.15 13.65 -9.89
CA PRO A 56 -11.83 13.19 -9.48
C PRO A 56 -10.92 14.37 -9.10
N VAL A 57 -10.36 14.33 -7.90
CA VAL A 57 -9.44 15.36 -7.42
C VAL A 57 -8.05 15.13 -7.98
N ARG A 58 -7.37 16.23 -8.34
CA ARG A 58 -5.97 16.17 -8.73
C ARG A 58 -5.09 16.09 -7.49
N ILE A 59 -4.46 14.93 -7.28
CA ILE A 59 -3.46 14.72 -6.25
C ILE A 59 -2.21 15.56 -6.56
N THR A 60 -1.61 16.16 -5.53
CA THR A 60 -0.40 16.96 -5.68
C THR A 60 0.61 16.67 -4.58
N GLY A 61 1.89 16.86 -4.87
CA GLY A 61 2.96 16.78 -3.86
C GLY A 61 3.08 18.00 -2.95
N ARG A 62 2.08 18.89 -2.87
CA ARG A 62 2.11 20.07 -1.98
C ARG A 62 1.64 19.71 -0.58
N GLY A 63 2.42 20.04 0.46
CA GLY A 63 2.10 19.78 1.87
C GLY A 63 3.23 19.07 2.64
N PRO A 64 2.99 18.67 3.90
CA PRO A 64 4.01 18.06 4.76
C PRO A 64 4.44 16.66 4.28
N ALA A 65 5.67 16.26 4.60
CA ALA A 65 6.23 14.96 4.25
C ALA A 65 5.86 13.87 5.27
N ASN A 66 4.57 13.59 5.34
CA ASN A 66 3.93 12.76 6.36
C ASN A 66 3.00 11.70 5.75
N VAL A 67 3.34 11.16 4.57
CA VAL A 67 2.56 10.08 3.96
C VAL A 67 3.43 8.83 3.79
N LEU A 68 2.87 7.68 4.14
CA LEU A 68 3.45 6.38 3.89
C LEU A 68 2.42 5.54 3.13
N ILE A 69 2.80 5.03 1.97
CA ILE A 69 2.03 4.07 1.19
C ILE A 69 2.62 2.69 1.48
N SER A 70 1.78 1.73 1.88
CA SER A 70 2.19 0.35 2.09
C SER A 70 1.53 -0.53 1.04
N GLN A 71 2.31 -1.38 0.36
CA GLN A 71 1.83 -2.13 -0.78
C GLN A 71 2.47 -3.51 -0.91
N ASN A 72 1.67 -4.55 -1.17
CA ASN A 72 2.19 -5.85 -1.57
C ASN A 72 2.56 -5.80 -3.06
N GLU A 73 3.69 -6.39 -3.44
CA GLU A 73 4.09 -6.41 -4.85
C GLU A 73 3.11 -7.17 -5.75
N ARG A 74 2.41 -8.17 -5.18
CA ARG A 74 1.44 -9.03 -5.88
C ARG A 74 0.04 -8.89 -5.28
N ASP A 75 -0.40 -7.65 -5.02
CA ASP A 75 -1.78 -7.35 -4.61
C ASP A 75 -2.77 -7.46 -5.80
N PRO A 76 -3.78 -8.35 -5.74
CA PRO A 76 -4.74 -8.52 -6.83
C PRO A 76 -5.87 -7.46 -6.84
N GLY A 77 -6.14 -6.81 -5.71
CA GLY A 77 -7.23 -5.83 -5.57
C GLY A 77 -6.78 -4.40 -5.87
N THR A 78 -5.56 -4.06 -5.45
CA THR A 78 -4.93 -2.76 -5.67
C THR A 78 -3.51 -2.97 -6.17
N PRO A 79 -3.28 -3.16 -7.48
CA PRO A 79 -1.96 -3.52 -8.02
C PRO A 79 -0.85 -2.50 -7.69
N LEU A 80 0.40 -2.98 -7.59
CA LEU A 80 1.58 -2.15 -7.32
C LEU A 80 1.73 -0.93 -8.25
N ALA A 81 1.31 -1.07 -9.52
CA ALA A 81 1.30 0.05 -10.47
C ALA A 81 0.53 1.27 -9.93
N GLY A 82 -0.66 1.06 -9.35
CA GLY A 82 -1.45 2.15 -8.77
C GLY A 82 -0.76 2.81 -7.57
N ALA A 83 -0.09 2.03 -6.72
CA ALA A 83 0.69 2.57 -5.61
C ALA A 83 1.90 3.40 -6.09
N ARG A 84 2.57 2.98 -7.18
CA ARG A 84 3.66 3.74 -7.80
C ARG A 84 3.17 5.06 -8.40
N GLU A 85 2.03 5.05 -9.08
CA GLU A 85 1.41 6.28 -9.59
C GLU A 85 1.04 7.24 -8.45
N MET A 86 0.42 6.72 -7.37
CA MET A 86 0.09 7.53 -6.19
C MET A 86 1.35 8.09 -5.51
N ARG A 87 2.39 7.27 -5.37
CA ARG A 87 3.70 7.67 -4.85
C ARG A 87 4.31 8.79 -5.69
N GLY A 88 4.22 8.70 -7.02
CA GLY A 88 4.66 9.74 -7.96
C GLY A 88 3.86 11.03 -7.79
N ALA A 89 2.53 10.94 -7.75
CA ALA A 89 1.63 12.09 -7.62
C ALA A 89 1.82 12.87 -6.30
N LEU A 90 2.12 12.16 -5.20
CA LEU A 90 2.42 12.76 -3.90
C LEU A 90 3.85 13.32 -3.77
N GLY A 91 4.73 13.04 -4.73
CA GLY A 91 6.10 13.57 -4.76
C GLY A 91 6.88 13.31 -3.47
N GLY A 92 7.64 14.30 -3.00
CA GLY A 92 8.47 14.17 -1.79
C GLY A 92 7.70 14.03 -0.47
N ARG A 93 6.36 14.05 -0.51
CA ARG A 93 5.55 13.92 0.70
C ARG A 93 5.34 12.48 1.15
N ALA A 94 5.45 11.56 0.20
CA ALA A 94 5.19 10.15 0.40
C ALA A 94 6.47 9.33 0.28
N VAL A 95 6.50 8.22 1.01
CA VAL A 95 7.36 7.07 0.69
C VAL A 95 6.50 5.85 0.44
N LEU A 96 7.02 4.96 -0.39
CA LEU A 96 6.42 3.67 -0.68
C LEU A 96 7.20 2.58 0.08
N VAL A 97 6.50 1.83 0.92
CA VAL A 97 6.99 0.59 1.53
C VAL A 97 6.38 -0.57 0.75
N THR A 98 7.20 -1.28 -0.03
CA THR A 98 6.77 -2.50 -0.71
C THR A 98 7.10 -3.73 0.12
N ALA A 99 6.18 -4.67 0.19
CA ALA A 99 6.45 -6.01 0.65
C ALA A 99 6.47 -6.94 -0.55
N ASP A 100 7.57 -7.69 -0.71
CA ASP A 100 7.67 -8.80 -1.66
C ASP A 100 6.77 -9.95 -1.16
N GLN A 101 5.46 -9.74 -1.24
CA GLN A 101 4.39 -10.65 -0.84
C GLN A 101 3.20 -10.57 -1.80
N GLY A 102 2.35 -11.60 -1.74
CA GLY A 102 1.02 -11.58 -2.35
C GLY A 102 -0.08 -11.33 -1.32
N GLY A 103 -1.30 -11.08 -1.80
CA GLY A 103 -2.47 -10.84 -0.96
C GLY A 103 -2.93 -9.38 -1.00
N HIS A 104 -4.15 -9.14 -0.52
CA HIS A 104 -4.77 -7.81 -0.53
C HIS A 104 -4.75 -7.20 0.86
N GLY A 105 -4.09 -6.04 0.99
CA GLY A 105 -3.76 -5.42 2.27
C GLY A 105 -2.42 -5.92 2.82
N THR A 106 -1.61 -4.97 3.29
CA THR A 106 -0.27 -5.22 3.85
C THR A 106 -0.27 -5.18 5.37
N TYR A 107 -0.51 -3.99 5.93
CA TYR A 107 -0.34 -3.73 7.34
C TYR A 107 -1.37 -4.48 8.18
N LEU A 108 -0.91 -5.26 9.17
CA LEU A 108 -1.72 -6.12 10.05
C LEU A 108 -2.44 -7.30 9.37
N PHE A 109 -2.59 -7.29 8.05
CA PHE A 109 -3.16 -8.39 7.27
C PHE A 109 -2.11 -9.39 6.78
N GLY A 110 -0.88 -8.93 6.53
CA GLY A 110 0.25 -9.77 6.11
C GLY A 110 1.29 -9.98 7.21
N ALA A 111 2.07 -11.06 7.10
CA ALA A 111 3.08 -11.44 8.10
C ALA A 111 4.42 -10.67 8.00
N ASN A 112 4.64 -9.87 6.95
CA ASN A 112 5.94 -9.24 6.68
C ASN A 112 6.34 -8.24 7.78
N GLU A 113 7.30 -8.62 8.62
CA GLU A 113 7.78 -7.85 9.77
C GLU A 113 8.43 -6.53 9.36
N CYS A 114 9.17 -6.50 8.25
CA CYS A 114 9.79 -5.28 7.74
C CYS A 114 8.72 -4.23 7.39
N ALA A 115 7.69 -4.64 6.64
CA ALA A 115 6.62 -3.74 6.24
C ALA A 115 5.77 -3.32 7.45
N ASN A 116 5.39 -4.27 8.30
CA ASN A 116 4.62 -3.99 9.51
C ASN A 116 5.37 -3.10 10.50
N GLY A 117 6.69 -3.31 10.65
CA GLY A 117 7.56 -2.50 11.49
C GLY A 117 7.65 -1.06 10.99
N ALA A 118 7.83 -0.86 9.69
CA ALA A 118 7.86 0.47 9.08
C ALA A 118 6.53 1.22 9.26
N VAL A 119 5.39 0.55 9.02
CA VAL A 119 4.07 1.17 9.20
C VAL A 119 3.79 1.46 10.68
N THR A 120 4.14 0.56 11.59
CA THR A 120 3.97 0.76 13.04
C THR A 120 4.82 1.91 13.56
N ALA A 121 6.08 2.01 13.14
CA ALA A 121 6.96 3.13 13.51
C ALA A 121 6.38 4.47 13.03
N PHE A 122 5.83 4.50 11.82
CA PHE A 122 5.19 5.68 11.26
C PHE A 122 3.93 6.09 12.05
N LEU A 123 3.03 5.14 12.33
CA LEU A 123 1.78 5.43 13.05
C LEU A 123 1.98 5.74 14.54
N ALA A 124 2.87 5.00 15.22
CA ALA A 124 3.04 5.11 16.67
C ALA A 124 4.03 6.22 17.09
N ARG A 125 5.05 6.49 16.25
CA ARG A 125 6.13 7.44 16.59
C ARG A 125 6.31 8.57 15.57
N GLY A 126 5.57 8.56 14.46
CA GLY A 126 5.79 9.50 13.35
C GLY A 126 7.07 9.25 12.57
N GLU A 127 7.72 8.09 12.77
CA GLU A 127 8.98 7.74 12.13
C GLU A 127 8.73 7.21 10.72
N ARG A 128 9.02 8.04 9.72
CA ARG A 128 8.91 7.69 8.30
C ARG A 128 10.28 7.30 7.74
N PRO A 129 10.39 6.23 6.92
CA PRO A 129 11.59 5.97 6.14
C PRO A 129 12.05 7.20 5.35
N THR A 130 13.36 7.41 5.23
CA THR A 130 13.93 8.56 4.50
C THR A 130 13.67 8.50 3.00
N GLY A 131 13.52 7.29 2.45
CA GLY A 131 13.14 7.00 1.08
C GLY A 131 12.20 5.81 0.99
N ASP A 132 11.91 5.37 -0.23
CA ASP A 132 11.12 4.16 -0.47
C ASP A 132 11.88 2.94 0.10
N LEU A 133 11.14 1.99 0.68
CA LEU A 133 11.67 0.82 1.37
C LEU A 133 11.13 -0.45 0.71
N ALA A 134 12.02 -1.30 0.21
CA ALA A 134 11.67 -2.61 -0.31
C ALA A 134 11.94 -3.68 0.76
N CYS A 135 10.88 -4.28 1.27
CA CYS A 135 10.95 -5.37 2.23
C CYS A 135 10.97 -6.72 1.51
N PRO A 136 11.95 -7.60 1.82
CA PRO A 136 12.07 -8.90 1.19
C PRO A 136 10.91 -9.82 1.57
N ALA A 137 10.71 -10.88 0.77
CA ALA A 137 9.75 -11.92 1.09
C ALA A 137 10.07 -12.56 2.45
N GLN A 138 9.03 -12.91 3.19
CA GLN A 138 9.14 -13.64 4.45
C GLN A 138 8.15 -14.81 4.44
N PRO A 139 8.41 -15.89 5.20
CA PRO A 139 7.43 -16.96 5.36
C PRO A 139 6.14 -16.41 5.97
N ASN A 140 5.01 -16.90 5.48
CA ASN A 140 3.73 -16.70 6.15
C ASN A 140 3.80 -17.38 7.53
N ARG A 141 3.25 -16.72 8.57
CA ARG A 141 3.27 -17.27 9.92
C ARG A 141 2.23 -18.38 10.03
N PRO A 142 2.54 -19.49 10.71
CA PRO A 142 1.53 -20.52 10.99
C PRO A 142 0.29 -19.90 11.64
N GLY A 143 -0.86 -19.97 10.97
CA GLY A 143 -2.15 -19.42 11.43
C GLY A 143 -2.70 -18.23 10.63
N ASP A 144 -1.99 -17.72 9.63
CA ASP A 144 -2.42 -16.57 8.80
C ASP A 144 -3.21 -16.95 7.51
N GLY A 145 -3.77 -18.16 7.47
CA GLY A 145 -4.78 -18.54 6.48
C GLY A 145 -4.27 -18.86 5.07
N THR A 146 -2.95 -18.96 4.86
CA THR A 146 -2.36 -19.46 3.59
C THR A 146 -1.30 -20.54 3.84
N GLY A 147 -1.60 -21.46 4.74
CA GLY A 147 -0.90 -22.73 4.80
C GLY A 147 -1.16 -23.55 3.52
N PRO A 148 -0.20 -24.37 3.04
CA PRO A 148 -0.49 -25.34 1.99
C PRO A 148 -1.64 -26.25 2.43
N LEU A 149 -2.59 -26.53 1.53
CA LEU A 149 -3.64 -27.54 1.72
C LEU A 149 -3.06 -28.98 1.65
N THR A 150 -1.88 -29.19 2.20
CA THR A 150 -1.35 -30.54 2.40
C THR A 150 -1.91 -31.02 3.72
N GLY A 151 -2.93 -31.87 3.64
CA GLY A 151 -3.48 -32.56 4.79
C GLY A 151 -2.39 -33.43 5.40
N GLU A 152 -1.76 -32.93 6.46
CA GLU A 152 -0.94 -33.76 7.34
C GLU A 152 -1.24 -33.44 8.80
N ARG A 153 -1.33 -34.54 9.54
CA ARG A 153 -1.98 -34.72 10.85
C ARG A 153 -1.55 -33.68 11.88
N ALA A 154 -2.53 -33.25 12.68
CA ALA A 154 -2.31 -32.48 13.90
C ALA A 154 -1.26 -33.14 14.79
N ALA A 155 -0.13 -32.46 15.00
CA ALA A 155 0.80 -32.79 16.08
C ALA A 155 0.14 -32.44 17.43
N PRO A 156 0.31 -33.25 18.48
CA PRO A 156 -0.34 -33.02 19.76
C PRO A 156 0.21 -31.75 20.42
N LEU A 157 -0.69 -31.03 21.09
CA LEU A 157 -0.40 -29.85 21.89
C LEU A 157 0.64 -30.17 22.97
N VAL A 158 1.91 -29.83 22.73
CA VAL A 158 2.91 -29.71 23.78
C VAL A 158 2.68 -28.37 24.47
N ARG A 159 2.23 -28.41 25.72
CA ARG A 159 2.12 -27.22 26.59
C ARG A 159 3.53 -26.63 26.77
N PRO A 160 3.77 -25.34 26.46
CA PRO A 160 5.04 -24.74 26.82
C PRO A 160 5.11 -24.58 28.34
N ALA A 161 6.17 -25.13 28.94
CA ALA A 161 6.60 -24.78 30.27
C ALA A 161 6.99 -23.30 30.30
N LEU A 162 6.50 -22.55 31.31
CA LEU A 162 6.92 -21.17 31.55
C LEU A 162 8.43 -21.11 31.81
N PRO A 163 9.21 -20.28 31.08
CA PRO A 163 10.51 -19.91 31.58
C PRO A 163 10.38 -18.71 32.54
N HIS A 164 10.79 -19.01 33.76
CA HIS A 164 11.38 -18.18 34.81
C HIS A 164 11.45 -16.65 34.62
N ARG A 165 11.02 -15.98 35.71
CA ARG A 165 11.19 -14.54 36.00
C ARG A 165 12.60 -14.04 35.64
N CYS A 166 12.65 -13.00 34.83
CA CYS A 166 13.84 -12.17 34.62
C CYS A 166 14.07 -11.29 35.87
N PRO A 167 15.27 -11.30 36.49
CA PRO A 167 15.61 -10.33 37.52
C PRO A 167 15.90 -8.97 36.86
N VAL A 168 15.14 -7.94 37.25
CA VAL A 168 15.40 -6.56 36.82
C VAL A 168 16.62 -6.05 37.59
N THR A 169 17.80 -6.10 36.99
CA THR A 169 18.95 -5.33 37.46
C THR A 169 18.83 -3.89 36.94
N ARG A 170 18.87 -2.96 37.88
CA ARG A 170 18.87 -1.50 37.67
C ARG A 170 20.20 -1.12 37.01
N ALA A 171 20.20 -0.83 35.71
CA ALA A 171 21.36 -0.23 35.04
C ALA A 171 21.25 1.31 35.12
N GLY A 172 22.32 1.93 35.63
CA GLY A 172 22.41 3.35 35.95
C GLY A 172 22.34 4.28 34.74
N ALA A 173 22.04 5.54 35.04
CA ALA A 173 21.94 6.64 34.10
C ALA A 173 23.23 6.83 33.29
N LEU A 174 23.14 6.71 31.96
CA LEU A 174 24.17 7.15 31.04
C LEU A 174 24.15 8.68 30.93
N ARG A 175 25.30 9.30 31.23
CA ARG A 175 25.54 10.73 30.99
C ARG A 175 25.50 11.03 29.50
N ALA A 176 24.87 12.15 29.14
CA ALA A 176 24.80 12.64 27.77
C ALA A 176 26.18 13.09 27.26
N ALA A 177 26.52 12.71 26.03
CA ALA A 177 27.67 13.24 25.30
C ALA A 177 27.38 14.66 24.76
N PRO A 178 28.38 15.55 24.65
CA PRO A 178 28.20 16.89 24.12
C PRO A 178 27.89 16.88 22.61
N ARG A 179 27.02 17.81 22.19
CA ARG A 179 26.58 17.99 20.79
C ARG A 179 27.74 18.47 19.90
N ALA A 180 27.86 17.87 18.72
CA ALA A 180 28.73 18.38 17.66
C ALA A 180 28.19 19.71 17.06
N PRO A 181 29.07 20.62 16.63
CA PRO A 181 28.67 21.88 15.99
C PRO A 181 28.10 21.67 14.58
N ALA A 182 27.17 22.55 14.20
CA ALA A 182 26.46 22.51 12.92
C ALA A 182 27.36 22.86 11.71
N PRO A 183 27.16 22.24 10.54
CA PRO A 183 27.87 22.62 9.32
C PRO A 183 27.38 23.95 8.72
N PRO A 184 28.23 24.69 8.00
CA PRO A 184 27.89 25.98 7.38
C PRO A 184 26.88 25.85 6.23
N ARG A 185 26.03 26.87 6.10
CA ARG A 185 24.97 26.95 5.07
C ARG A 185 25.55 27.15 3.67
N SER A 186 25.13 26.33 2.71
CA SER A 186 25.42 26.50 1.29
C SER A 186 24.61 27.66 0.67
N PRO A 187 25.17 28.43 -0.28
CA PRO A 187 24.47 29.52 -0.95
C PRO A 187 23.38 29.02 -1.93
N ARG A 188 22.30 29.81 -2.04
CA ARG A 188 21.11 29.55 -2.84
C ARG A 188 21.44 29.43 -4.33
N ARG A 189 21.03 28.32 -4.97
CA ARG A 189 21.00 28.21 -6.45
C ARG A 189 19.76 28.91 -7.01
N ALA A 190 19.99 29.75 -8.02
CA ALA A 190 18.97 30.48 -8.76
C ALA A 190 18.00 29.54 -9.49
N ARG A 191 16.72 29.95 -9.58
CA ARG A 191 15.66 29.28 -10.36
C ARG A 191 15.80 29.64 -11.83
N SER A 192 15.78 28.64 -12.71
CA SER A 192 15.47 28.82 -14.13
C SER A 192 14.01 28.42 -14.42
N PRO A 193 13.32 29.11 -15.34
CA PRO A 193 11.88 28.95 -15.53
C PRO A 193 11.51 27.79 -16.46
N GLY A 194 10.42 27.12 -16.09
CA GLY A 194 9.31 26.66 -16.93
C GLY A 194 9.62 25.90 -18.23
N ARG A 195 9.31 24.60 -18.24
CA ARG A 195 8.86 23.90 -19.45
C ARG A 195 7.50 23.26 -19.24
N THR A 196 6.68 23.49 -20.25
CA THR A 196 5.25 23.23 -20.42
C THR A 196 4.89 21.75 -20.38
N ALA A 197 3.75 21.45 -19.74
CA ALA A 197 3.13 20.14 -19.73
C ALA A 197 2.47 19.84 -21.09
N SER A 198 2.91 18.79 -21.75
CA SER A 198 2.25 18.18 -22.91
C SER A 198 1.26 17.10 -22.44
N ARG A 199 0.03 17.25 -22.93
CA ARG A 199 -1.10 16.29 -22.88
C ARG A 199 -0.70 14.90 -23.37
N TRP A 200 -1.38 13.88 -22.83
CA TRP A 200 -1.52 12.54 -23.43
C TRP A 200 -3.01 12.14 -23.48
N PRO A 201 -3.40 11.27 -24.43
CA PRO A 201 -4.77 10.98 -24.88
C PRO A 201 -5.56 10.04 -23.95
#